data_AF-A0A3B8Q186-F1
#
_entry.id   AF-A0A3B8Q186-F1
#
_cell.length_a   1.000
_cell.length_b   1.000
_cell.length_c   1.000
_cell.angle_alpha   90.00
_cell.angle_beta   90.00
_cell.angle_gamma   90.00
#
_symmetry.space_group_name_H-M   'P 1'
#
loop_
_entity.id
_entity.type
_entity.pdbx_description
1 polymer ?
#
loop_
_entity_poly.entity_id
_entity_poly.type
_entity_poly.pdbx_seq_one_letter_code
_entity_poly.pdbx_strand_id
1 'polypeptide(L)'
;MVYDPSLDTLLQKVWDGGRISPTEARRLYALPLEELGALADRRRQLLRREAHGGRANEIVTYIVDRNVNYTNVCNVYCKFCAFWRT
;
A
#
# COMPACT_ATOMS: atom_id res chain seq x y z
N MET A 1 -23.23 -17.98 5.84
CA MET A 1 -22.58 -16.66 5.90
C MET A 1 -22.35 -16.33 7.36
N VAL A 2 -21.10 -16.33 7.80
CA VAL A 2 -20.78 -15.89 9.18
C VAL A 2 -20.65 -14.39 9.12
N TYR A 3 -21.62 -13.69 9.69
CA TYR A 3 -21.57 -12.24 9.87
C TYR A 3 -20.51 -11.93 10.96
N ASP A 4 -19.45 -11.21 10.59
CA ASP A 4 -18.44 -10.71 11.52
C ASP A 4 -18.58 -9.19 11.67
N PRO A 5 -19.37 -8.71 12.66
CA PRO A 5 -19.57 -7.28 12.86
C PRO A 5 -18.27 -6.51 13.17
N SER A 6 -17.24 -7.22 13.64
CA SER A 6 -15.94 -6.61 13.91
C SER A 6 -15.11 -6.39 12.64
N LEU A 7 -15.43 -7.09 11.54
CA LEU A 7 -14.84 -6.84 10.23
C LEU A 7 -15.49 -5.60 9.62
N ASP A 8 -16.82 -5.51 9.63
CA ASP A 8 -17.55 -4.34 9.10
C ASP A 8 -17.10 -3.03 9.78
N THR A 9 -16.91 -3.07 11.11
CA THR A 9 -16.36 -1.93 11.87
C THR A 9 -14.96 -1.53 11.38
N LEU A 10 -14.12 -2.52 11.05
CA LEU A 10 -12.79 -2.28 10.50
C LEU A 10 -12.86 -1.73 9.07
N LEU A 11 -13.73 -2.27 8.22
CA LEU A 11 -13.93 -1.77 6.85
C LEU A 11 -14.38 -0.31 6.88
N GLN A 12 -15.33 0.02 7.75
CA GLN A 12 -15.81 1.39 7.92
C GLN A 12 -14.71 2.32 8.43
N LYS A 13 -13.94 1.89 9.44
CA LYS A 13 -12.77 2.64 9.93
C LYS A 13 -11.78 2.95 8.80
N VAL A 14 -11.50 2.00 7.92
CA VAL A 14 -10.61 2.21 6.76
C VAL A 14 -11.24 3.16 5.75
N TRP A 15 -12.53 2.99 5.47
CA TRP A 15 -13.30 3.83 4.55
C TRP A 15 -13.31 5.31 4.96
N ASP A 16 -13.32 5.56 6.27
CA ASP A 16 -13.27 6.90 6.87
C ASP A 16 -11.84 7.45 7.00
N GLY A 17 -10.83 6.65 6.62
CA GLY A 17 -9.42 7.06 6.65
C GLY A 17 -8.75 6.91 8.01
N GLY A 18 -9.31 6.08 8.91
CA GLY A 18 -8.68 5.70 10.17
C GLY A 18 -7.34 4.99 9.98
N ARG A 19 -6.41 5.18 10.92
CA ARG A 19 -5.14 4.44 10.96
C ARG A 19 -5.38 3.01 11.43
N ILE A 20 -4.89 2.04 10.67
CA ILE A 20 -4.96 0.62 11.02
C ILE A 20 -3.74 0.18 11.86
N SER A 21 -3.94 -0.81 12.72
CA SER A 21 -2.90 -1.52 13.45
C SER A 21 -2.36 -2.71 12.61
N PRO A 22 -1.22 -3.33 13.02
CA PRO A 22 -0.73 -4.54 12.36
C PRO A 22 -1.71 -5.72 12.42
N THR A 23 -2.47 -5.86 13.52
CA THR A 23 -3.48 -6.92 13.67
C THR A 23 -4.66 -6.70 12.73
N GLU A 24 -5.12 -5.45 12.60
CA GLU A 24 -6.15 -5.06 11.64
C GLU A 24 -5.67 -5.27 10.19
N ALA A 25 -4.44 -4.89 9.87
CA ALA A 25 -3.85 -5.10 8.54
C ALA A 25 -3.84 -6.58 8.12
N ARG A 26 -3.53 -7.48 9.07
CA ARG A 26 -3.57 -8.93 8.81
C ARG A 26 -4.98 -9.42 8.46
N ARG A 27 -6.02 -8.83 9.05
CA ARG A 27 -7.42 -9.16 8.73
C ARG A 27 -7.78 -8.69 7.31
N LEU A 28 -7.37 -7.47 6.95
CA LEU A 28 -7.59 -6.91 5.61
C LEU A 28 -6.84 -7.68 4.52
N TYR A 29 -5.66 -8.24 4.82
CA TYR A 29 -4.83 -8.97 3.87
C TYR A 29 -5.52 -10.20 3.27
N ALA A 30 -6.51 -10.77 3.97
CA ALA A 30 -7.26 -11.94 3.52
C ALA A 30 -8.51 -11.62 2.70
N LEU A 31 -8.83 -10.33 2.50
CA LEU A 31 -10.01 -9.92 1.75
C LEU A 31 -9.88 -10.24 0.24
N PRO A 32 -11.02 -10.40 -0.46
CA PRO A 32 -11.03 -10.41 -1.91
C PRO A 32 -10.38 -9.15 -2.50
N LEU A 33 -9.79 -9.29 -3.69
CA LEU A 33 -9.00 -8.25 -4.33
C LEU A 33 -9.82 -6.98 -4.58
N GLU A 34 -11.08 -7.15 -5.00
CA GLU A 34 -12.02 -6.08 -5.29
C GLU A 34 -12.36 -5.26 -4.04
N GLU A 35 -12.59 -5.92 -2.90
CA GLU A 35 -12.89 -5.27 -1.63
C GLU A 35 -11.66 -4.52 -1.11
N LEU A 36 -10.51 -5.19 -1.08
CA LEU A 36 -9.26 -4.57 -0.66
C LEU A 36 -8.86 -3.41 -1.59
N GLY A 37 -9.07 -3.57 -2.89
CA GLY A 37 -8.81 -2.56 -3.91
C GLY A 37 -9.67 -1.31 -3.73
N ALA A 38 -10.97 -1.48 -3.47
CA ALA A 38 -11.88 -0.36 -3.21
C ALA A 38 -11.47 0.43 -1.96
N LEU A 39 -11.12 -0.26 -0.87
CA LEU A 39 -10.63 0.36 0.37
C LEU A 39 -9.30 1.11 0.15
N ALA A 40 -8.37 0.51 -0.60
CA ALA A 40 -7.09 1.12 -0.92
C ALA A 40 -7.26 2.37 -1.80
N ASP A 41 -8.16 2.33 -2.79
CA ASP A 41 -8.47 3.49 -3.61
C ASP A 41 -9.11 4.61 -2.80
N ARG A 42 -10.11 4.28 -1.96
CA ARG A 42 -10.72 5.25 -1.03
C ARG A 42 -9.67 5.91 -0.14
N ARG A 43 -8.74 5.11 0.41
CA ARG A 43 -7.63 5.62 1.22
C ARG A 43 -6.73 6.57 0.45
N ARG A 44 -6.37 6.22 -0.79
CA ARG A 44 -5.59 7.07 -1.71
C ARG A 44 -6.30 8.41 -1.95
N GLN A 45 -7.59 8.38 -2.23
CA GLN A 45 -8.40 9.58 -2.50
C GLN A 45 -8.42 10.53 -1.28
N LEU A 46 -8.67 10.00 -0.08
CA LEU A 46 -8.72 10.80 1.14
C LEU A 46 -7.39 11.48 1.48
N LEU A 47 -6.28 10.76 1.28
CA LEU A 47 -4.93 11.25 1.59
C LEU A 47 -4.46 12.33 0.62
N ARG A 48 -4.85 12.24 -0.65
CA ARG A 48 -4.37 13.18 -1.69
C ARG A 48 -5.35 14.29 -2.01
N ARG A 49 -6.58 14.29 -1.46
CA ARG A 49 -7.67 15.20 -1.86
C ARG A 49 -7.26 16.67 -2.07
N GLU A 50 -6.42 17.24 -1.19
CA GLU A 50 -6.02 18.65 -1.24
C GLU A 50 -4.83 18.91 -2.19
N ALA A 51 -4.12 17.87 -2.61
CA ALA A 51 -2.99 18.01 -3.51
C ALA A 51 -3.45 18.45 -4.91
N HIS A 52 -2.55 19.09 -5.65
CA HIS A 52 -2.80 19.53 -7.03
C HIS A 52 -4.07 20.39 -7.17
N GLY A 53 -4.33 21.26 -6.18
CA GLY A 53 -5.49 22.16 -6.19
C GLY A 53 -6.83 21.42 -6.19
N GLY A 54 -6.94 20.28 -5.50
CA GLY A 54 -8.16 19.48 -5.43
C GLY A 54 -8.28 18.39 -6.50
N ARG A 55 -7.34 18.33 -7.46
CA ARG A 55 -7.42 17.42 -8.63
C ARG A 55 -6.61 16.14 -8.48
N ALA A 56 -6.12 15.83 -7.29
CA ALA A 56 -5.17 14.73 -7.11
C ALA A 56 -5.69 13.33 -7.49
N ASN A 57 -7.01 13.15 -7.53
CA ASN A 57 -7.64 11.88 -7.95
C ASN A 57 -7.65 11.70 -9.47
N GLU A 58 -7.43 12.77 -10.23
CA GLU A 58 -7.32 12.78 -11.70
C GLU A 58 -5.86 12.72 -12.17
N ILE A 59 -4.90 12.89 -11.26
CA ILE A 59 -3.49 13.09 -11.58
C ILE A 59 -2.63 11.97 -10.99
N VAL A 60 -2.11 11.13 -11.87
CA VAL A 60 -1.06 10.16 -11.57
C VAL A 60 0.30 10.82 -11.78
N THR A 61 1.12 10.86 -10.73
CA THR A 61 2.46 11.45 -10.76
C THR A 61 3.52 10.37 -10.95
N TYR A 62 4.64 10.71 -11.54
CA TYR A 62 5.81 9.85 -11.67
C TYR A 62 7.05 10.59 -11.17
N ILE A 63 8.12 9.83 -10.90
CA ILE A 63 9.41 10.38 -10.49
C ILE A 63 10.39 10.19 -11.66
N VAL A 64 11.15 11.24 -11.98
CA VAL A 64 12.32 11.14 -12.85
C VAL A 64 13.54 11.07 -11.95
N ASP A 65 14.17 9.91 -11.88
CA ASP A 65 15.26 9.62 -10.97
C ASP A 65 16.43 8.93 -11.69
N ARG A 66 17.64 9.10 -11.16
CA ARG A 66 18.86 8.42 -11.62
C ARG A 66 19.55 7.75 -10.44
N ASN A 67 19.39 6.43 -10.34
CA ASN A 67 20.13 5.60 -9.40
C ASN A 67 21.42 5.07 -10.05
N VAL A 68 22.56 5.65 -9.68
CA VAL A 68 23.88 5.20 -10.15
C VAL A 68 24.39 4.10 -9.22
N ASN A 69 24.40 2.86 -9.71
CA ASN A 69 25.03 1.74 -9.01
C ASN A 69 26.50 1.66 -9.42
N TYR A 70 27.38 2.28 -8.63
CA TYR A 70 28.83 2.27 -8.90
C TYR A 70 29.44 0.86 -8.86
N THR A 71 28.82 -0.08 -8.15
CA THR A 71 29.23 -1.49 -8.10
C THR A 71 28.04 -2.42 -7.91
N ASN A 72 28.14 -3.63 -8.45
CA ASN A 72 27.24 -4.75 -8.17
C ASN A 72 27.96 -5.90 -7.43
N VAL A 73 29.17 -5.67 -6.92
CA VAL A 73 29.92 -6.63 -6.09
C VAL A 73 29.33 -6.61 -4.69
N CYS A 74 28.86 -7.76 -4.20
CA CYS A 74 28.32 -7.88 -2.85
C CYS A 74 28.68 -9.23 -2.23
N ASN A 75 29.12 -9.21 -0.97
CA ASN A 75 29.44 -10.39 -0.17
C ASN A 75 28.29 -10.81 0.77
N VAL A 76 27.17 -10.07 0.77
CA VAL A 76 26.00 -10.38 1.61
C VAL A 76 25.15 -11.43 0.91
N TYR A 77 24.98 -12.59 1.55
CA TYR A 77 24.27 -13.77 1.03
C TYR A 77 22.73 -13.61 1.02
N CYS A 78 22.23 -12.58 0.37
CA CYS A 78 20.79 -12.34 0.24
C CYS A 78 20.17 -13.30 -0.78
N LYS A 79 19.31 -14.22 -0.32
CA LYS A 79 18.65 -15.25 -1.18
C LYS A 79 17.78 -14.68 -2.32
N PHE A 80 17.38 -13.43 -2.22
CA PHE A 80 16.52 -12.75 -3.21
C PHE A 80 17.27 -11.76 -4.10
N CYS A 81 18.53 -11.46 -3.80
CA CYS A 81 19.29 -10.41 -4.49
C CYS A 81 20.34 -11.02 -5.43
N ALA A 82 20.36 -10.56 -6.68
CA ALA A 82 21.24 -11.09 -7.74
C ALA A 82 22.70 -10.61 -7.66
N PHE A 83 23.05 -9.69 -6.75
CA PHE A 83 24.42 -9.14 -6.65
C PHE A 83 25.37 -10.00 -5.81
N TRP A 84 24.83 -10.93 -5.01
CA TRP A 84 25.67 -11.89 -4.32
C TRP A 84 26.29 -12.86 -5.32
N ARG A 85 27.61 -12.99 -5.26
CA ARG A 85 28.40 -13.98 -5.99
C ARG A 85 29.63 -14.36 -5.18
N THR A 86 30.09 -15.60 -5.35
CA THR A 86 31.34 -16.12 -4.78
C THR A 86 32.55 -15.59 -5.52
#